data_AF-A0A015UY35-F1
#
_entry.id   AF-A0A015UY35-F1
#
_cell.length_a   1.000
_cell.length_b   1.000
_cell.length_c   1.000
_cell.angle_alpha   90.00
_cell.angle_beta   90.00
_cell.angle_gamma   90.00
#
_symmetry.space_group_name_H-M   'P 1'
#
loop_
_entity.id
_entity.type
_entity.pdbx_description
1 polymer ?
#
loop_
_entity_poly.entity_id
_entity_poly.type
_entity_poly.pdbx_seq_one_letter_code
_entity_poly.pdbx_strand_id
1 'polypeptide(L)'
;MLSLFFFILMIPLVLAFANNLGEKKDTLSYQLRMYDMVNAIEMVIQHPICGIGFDMEVYKKVQTMTNLSKYANLNIYDGDMIYERGNTNSLLMLLIQCGLPMSVVYLCILYRQNIFLNRRLFFFVIIISLMSEPLLLGNFFILFFVESFFTILSRSKVYDKVINNNCYI
;
A
#
# COMPACT_ATOMS: atom_id res chain seq x y z
N MET A 1 2.82 -34.76 -12.11
CA MET A 1 1.39 -35.14 -12.17
C MET A 1 0.52 -34.21 -11.33
N LEU A 2 0.77 -34.07 -10.02
CA LEU A 2 0.02 -33.16 -9.13
C LEU A 2 0.11 -31.68 -9.56
N SER A 3 1.28 -31.23 -10.00
CA SER A 3 1.49 -29.86 -10.51
C SER A 3 0.68 -29.57 -11.78
N LEU A 4 0.59 -30.53 -12.70
CA LEU A 4 -0.16 -30.39 -13.96
C LEU A 4 -1.66 -30.27 -13.72
N PHE A 5 -2.18 -31.06 -12.78
CA PHE A 5 -3.58 -31.00 -12.36
C PHE A 5 -3.92 -29.64 -11.73
N PHE A 6 -3.03 -29.10 -10.89
CA PHE A 6 -3.17 -27.76 -10.31
C PHE A 6 -3.22 -26.67 -11.38
N PHE A 7 -2.35 -26.71 -12.40
CA PHE A 7 -2.38 -25.76 -13.52
C PHE A 7 -3.69 -25.83 -14.31
N ILE A 8 -4.22 -27.03 -14.58
CA ILE A 8 -5.51 -27.20 -15.27
C ILE A 8 -6.66 -26.62 -14.45
N LEU A 9 -6.64 -26.80 -13.14
CA LEU A 9 -7.64 -26.24 -12.22
C LEU A 9 -7.60 -24.70 -12.14
N MET A 10 -6.45 -24.09 -12.43
CA MET A 10 -6.30 -22.63 -12.49
C MET A 10 -6.81 -22.01 -13.79
N ILE A 11 -6.95 -22.77 -14.88
CA ILE A 11 -7.46 -22.27 -16.17
C ILE A 11 -8.85 -21.62 -16.04
N PRO A 12 -9.89 -22.26 -15.46
CA PRO A 12 -11.21 -21.63 -15.31
C PRO A 12 -11.16 -20.41 -14.39
N LEU A 13 -10.30 -20.40 -13.37
CA LEU A 13 -10.10 -19.25 -12.49
C LEU A 13 -9.52 -18.06 -13.27
N VAL A 14 -8.49 -18.30 -14.08
CA VAL A 14 -7.84 -17.27 -14.91
C VAL A 14 -8.82 -16.72 -15.96
N LEU A 15 -9.61 -17.57 -16.61
CA LEU A 15 -10.62 -17.16 -17.58
C LEU A 15 -11.74 -16.34 -16.91
N ALA A 16 -12.25 -16.79 -15.76
CA ALA A 16 -13.24 -16.04 -14.99
C ALA A 16 -12.70 -14.65 -14.59
N PHE A 17 -11.42 -14.57 -14.19
CA PHE A 17 -10.78 -13.31 -13.84
C PHE A 17 -10.59 -12.40 -15.07
N ALA A 18 -10.15 -12.96 -16.20
CA ALA A 18 -9.96 -12.22 -17.45
C ALA A 18 -11.28 -11.65 -18.00
N ASN A 19 -12.35 -12.45 -17.97
CA ASN A 19 -13.69 -12.00 -18.38
C ASN A 19 -14.22 -10.90 -17.46
N ASN A 20 -14.06 -11.06 -16.13
CA ASN A 20 -14.41 -10.01 -15.16
C ASN A 20 -13.63 -8.71 -15.40
N LEU A 21 -12.34 -8.79 -15.75
CA LEU A 21 -11.54 -7.62 -16.09
C LEU A 21 -12.04 -6.96 -17.36
N GLY A 22 -12.40 -7.75 -18.38
CA GLY A 22 -12.99 -7.26 -19.63
C GLY A 22 -14.28 -6.46 -19.38
N GLU A 23 -15.22 -7.04 -18.63
CA GLU A 23 -16.50 -6.41 -18.30
C GLU A 23 -16.35 -5.17 -17.41
N LYS A 24 -15.37 -5.16 -16.49
CA LYS A 24 -15.19 -4.06 -15.54
C LYS A 24 -14.38 -2.89 -16.08
N LYS A 25 -13.66 -3.03 -17.20
CA LYS A 25 -12.81 -1.96 -17.77
C LYS A 25 -13.55 -0.66 -18.03
N ASP A 26 -14.80 -0.76 -18.45
CA ASP A 26 -15.64 0.41 -18.76
C ASP A 26 -16.40 0.93 -17.54
N THR A 27 -16.26 0.29 -16.38
CA THR A 27 -16.87 0.80 -15.15
C THR A 27 -16.08 1.98 -14.60
N LEU A 28 -16.79 3.02 -14.18
CA LEU A 28 -16.20 4.20 -13.54
C LEU A 28 -15.30 3.81 -12.35
N SER A 29 -15.70 2.81 -11.55
CA SER A 29 -14.92 2.35 -10.40
C SER A 29 -13.52 1.80 -10.78
N TYR A 30 -13.43 1.07 -11.89
CA TYR A 30 -12.16 0.53 -12.39
C TYR A 30 -11.28 1.63 -12.94
N GLN A 31 -11.87 2.50 -13.78
CA GLN A 31 -11.20 3.66 -14.37
C GLN A 31 -10.59 4.57 -13.31
N LEU A 32 -11.34 4.83 -12.25
CA LEU A 32 -10.90 5.61 -11.11
C LEU A 32 -9.75 4.95 -10.33
N ARG A 33 -9.77 3.62 -10.12
CA ARG A 33 -8.64 2.91 -9.48
C ARG A 33 -7.40 2.88 -10.37
N MET A 34 -7.59 2.74 -11.68
CA MET A 34 -6.49 2.83 -12.64
C MET A 34 -5.88 4.22 -12.59
N TYR A 35 -6.70 5.27 -12.64
CA TYR A 35 -6.27 6.65 -12.49
C TYR A 35 -5.47 6.86 -11.19
N ASP A 36 -5.98 6.40 -10.04
CA ASP A 36 -5.27 6.46 -8.75
C ASP A 36 -3.89 5.80 -8.82
N MET A 37 -3.78 4.65 -9.51
CA MET A 37 -2.52 3.93 -9.65
C MET A 37 -1.52 4.69 -10.52
N VAL A 38 -1.92 5.13 -11.72
CA VAL A 38 -0.98 5.81 -12.63
C VAL A 38 -0.56 7.15 -12.04
N ASN A 39 -1.50 7.90 -11.46
CA ASN A 39 -1.23 9.18 -10.79
C ASN A 39 -0.26 9.00 -9.62
N ALA A 40 -0.46 7.98 -8.78
CA ALA A 40 0.47 7.68 -7.69
C ALA A 40 1.88 7.38 -8.17
N ILE A 41 2.03 6.55 -9.22
CA ILE A 41 3.34 6.20 -9.78
C ILE A 41 4.06 7.46 -10.26
N GLU A 42 3.35 8.34 -10.98
CA GLU A 42 3.92 9.60 -11.46
C GLU A 42 4.40 10.49 -10.32
N MET A 43 3.57 10.69 -9.28
CA MET A 43 3.94 11.47 -8.09
C MET A 43 5.15 10.90 -7.37
N VAL A 44 5.24 9.57 -7.24
CA VAL A 44 6.36 8.89 -6.58
C VAL A 44 7.64 9.02 -7.40
N ILE A 45 7.55 8.98 -8.74
CA ILE A 45 8.71 9.19 -9.62
C ILE A 45 9.23 10.63 -9.49
N GLN A 46 8.33 11.61 -9.36
CA GLN A 46 8.70 13.02 -9.18
C GLN A 46 9.26 13.30 -7.78
N HIS A 47 8.77 12.59 -6.74
CA HIS A 47 9.17 12.79 -5.34
C HIS A 47 9.58 11.49 -4.62
N PRO A 48 10.62 10.77 -5.10
CA PRO A 48 10.89 9.40 -4.67
C PRO A 48 11.46 9.29 -3.25
N ILE A 49 12.14 10.32 -2.75
CA ILE A 49 12.88 10.24 -1.48
C ILE A 49 12.00 10.62 -0.28
N CYS A 50 11.33 11.77 -0.35
CA CYS A 50 10.57 12.32 0.78
C CYS A 50 9.06 12.35 0.54
N GLY A 51 8.59 12.03 -0.66
CA GLY A 51 7.21 12.24 -1.03
C GLY A 51 6.82 13.72 -1.01
N ILE A 52 5.51 13.98 -0.90
CA ILE A 52 4.91 15.31 -0.91
C ILE A 52 4.31 15.73 0.44
N GLY A 53 4.41 14.87 1.46
CA GLY A 53 3.82 15.09 2.79
C GLY A 53 2.34 14.69 2.89
N PHE A 54 1.77 14.89 4.08
CA PHE A 54 0.41 14.45 4.44
C PHE A 54 -0.69 15.49 4.18
N ASP A 55 -0.33 16.66 3.66
CA ASP A 55 -1.27 17.74 3.40
C ASP A 55 -2.13 17.44 2.16
N MET A 56 -3.44 17.37 2.35
CA MET A 56 -4.39 17.07 1.27
C MET A 56 -4.48 18.20 0.24
N GLU A 57 -4.20 19.46 0.62
CA GLU A 57 -4.15 20.57 -0.34
C GLU A 57 -2.93 20.45 -1.24
N VAL A 58 -1.78 20.09 -0.67
CA VAL A 58 -0.55 19.81 -1.43
C VAL A 58 -0.77 18.61 -2.35
N TYR A 59 -1.39 17.53 -1.85
CA TYR A 59 -1.76 16.37 -2.66
C TYR A 59 -2.61 16.77 -3.87
N LYS A 60 -3.71 17.52 -3.65
CA LYS A 60 -4.59 17.99 -4.73
C LYS A 60 -3.87 18.88 -5.72
N LYS A 61 -3.00 19.77 -5.25
CA LYS A 61 -2.19 20.64 -6.10
C LYS A 61 -1.21 19.86 -6.97
N VAL A 62 -0.52 18.86 -6.41
CA VAL A 62 0.39 18.02 -7.19
C VAL A 62 -0.41 17.14 -8.15
N GLN A 63 -1.57 16.65 -7.74
CA GLN A 63 -2.46 15.87 -8.59
C GLN A 63 -2.91 16.64 -9.83
N THR A 64 -3.30 17.91 -9.68
CA THR A 64 -3.72 18.74 -10.82
C THR A 64 -2.56 19.09 -11.76
N MET A 65 -1.31 19.08 -11.27
CA MET A 65 -0.12 19.28 -12.09
C MET A 65 0.25 18.05 -12.93
N THR A 66 -0.14 16.85 -12.50
CA THR A 66 0.06 15.64 -13.31
C THR A 66 -0.91 15.66 -14.50
N ASN A 67 -0.39 15.74 -15.73
CA ASN A 67 -1.19 15.76 -16.97
C ASN A 67 -1.88 14.41 -17.30
N LEU A 68 -2.03 13.53 -16.31
CA LEU A 68 -2.42 12.14 -16.48
C LEU A 68 -3.93 11.93 -16.67
N SER A 69 -4.75 12.92 -16.31
CA SER A 69 -6.18 12.94 -16.69
C SER A 69 -6.36 12.79 -18.20
N LYS A 70 -5.38 13.22 -19.00
CA LYS A 70 -5.37 13.12 -20.47
C LYS A 70 -4.96 11.76 -21.01
N TYR A 71 -4.15 10.98 -20.29
CA TYR A 71 -3.60 9.70 -20.76
C TYR A 71 -4.58 8.53 -20.60
N ALA A 72 -5.53 8.66 -19.68
CA ALA A 72 -6.38 7.53 -19.36
C ALA A 72 -7.61 7.41 -20.31
N ASN A 73 -7.79 8.29 -21.31
CA ASN A 73 -8.97 8.34 -22.18
C ASN A 73 -10.28 8.19 -21.39
N LEU A 74 -10.29 8.68 -20.15
CA LEU A 74 -11.42 8.51 -19.27
C LEU A 74 -12.41 9.57 -19.69
N ASN A 75 -13.59 9.14 -20.15
CA ASN A 75 -14.78 9.97 -20.30
C ASN A 75 -15.27 10.37 -18.89
N ILE A 76 -14.41 10.96 -18.06
CA ILE A 76 -14.82 11.49 -16.78
C ILE A 76 -15.44 12.84 -17.08
N TYR A 77 -16.73 12.75 -17.37
CA TYR A 77 -17.65 13.88 -17.52
C TYR A 77 -17.84 14.68 -16.22
N ASP A 78 -17.11 14.32 -15.16
CA ASP A 78 -17.32 14.77 -13.79
C ASP A 78 -15.95 15.08 -13.14
N GLY A 79 -15.30 16.14 -13.64
CA GLY A 79 -14.00 16.58 -13.16
C GLY A 79 -13.97 16.77 -11.64
N ASP A 80 -15.07 17.24 -11.06
CA ASP A 80 -15.20 17.52 -9.62
C ASP A 80 -14.99 16.26 -8.75
N MET A 81 -15.45 15.09 -9.18
CA MET A 81 -15.26 13.84 -8.44
C MET A 81 -13.80 13.37 -8.37
N ILE A 82 -12.97 13.73 -9.36
CA ILE A 82 -11.54 13.41 -9.34
C ILE A 82 -10.78 14.36 -8.40
N TYR A 83 -11.11 15.65 -8.45
CA TYR A 83 -10.37 16.70 -7.74
C TYR A 83 -10.70 16.74 -6.24
N GLU A 84 -11.86 16.26 -5.84
CA GLU A 84 -12.25 16.27 -4.42
C GLU A 84 -11.75 15.06 -3.63
N ARG A 85 -11.34 13.97 -4.30
CA ARG A 85 -11.04 12.69 -3.64
C ARG A 85 -9.55 12.41 -3.42
N GLY A 86 -9.26 11.66 -2.35
CA GLY A 86 -7.95 11.05 -2.12
C GLY A 86 -7.77 9.72 -2.86
N ASN A 87 -6.54 9.18 -2.81
CA ASN A 87 -6.24 7.86 -3.38
C ASN A 87 -6.94 6.75 -2.59
N THR A 88 -7.56 5.80 -3.28
CA THR A 88 -8.26 4.66 -2.65
C THR A 88 -7.33 3.53 -2.19
N ASN A 89 -6.05 3.59 -2.54
CA ASN A 89 -5.03 2.62 -2.16
C ASN A 89 -4.08 3.22 -1.12
N SER A 90 -4.10 2.66 0.10
CA SER A 90 -3.26 3.17 1.18
C SER A 90 -1.77 3.01 0.96
N LEU A 91 -1.35 1.95 0.28
CA LEU A 91 0.06 1.68 0.04
C LEU A 91 0.64 2.70 -0.93
N LEU A 92 -0.13 3.06 -1.95
CA LEU A 92 0.19 4.16 -2.86
C LEU A 92 0.18 5.51 -2.12
N MET A 93 -0.82 5.75 -1.27
CA MET A 93 -0.88 6.95 -0.45
C MET A 93 0.37 7.10 0.43
N LEU A 94 0.81 6.03 1.09
CA LEU A 94 2.03 6.01 1.90
C LEU A 94 3.27 6.39 1.07
N LEU A 95 3.39 5.82 -0.13
CA LEU A 95 4.49 6.12 -1.06
C LEU A 95 4.49 7.57 -1.52
N ILE A 96 3.32 8.12 -1.85
CA ILE A 96 3.17 9.52 -2.26
C ILE A 96 3.54 10.46 -1.10
N GLN A 97 3.05 10.17 0.10
CA GLN A 97 3.21 11.05 1.27
C GLN A 97 4.64 11.04 1.82
N CYS A 98 5.27 9.87 1.89
CA CYS A 98 6.55 9.67 2.59
C CYS A 98 7.73 9.38 1.67
N GLY A 99 7.49 9.07 0.39
CA GLY A 99 8.51 8.56 -0.52
C GLY A 99 8.86 7.10 -0.26
N LEU A 100 9.69 6.53 -1.13
CA LEU A 100 10.12 5.13 -1.10
C LEU A 100 10.85 4.74 0.21
N PRO A 101 11.88 5.49 0.68
CA PRO A 101 12.67 5.08 1.85
C PRO A 101 11.82 4.92 3.11
N MET A 102 11.02 5.94 3.42
CA MET A 102 10.20 5.93 4.64
C MET A 102 9.04 4.93 4.54
N SER A 103 8.47 4.74 3.35
CA SER A 103 7.45 3.71 3.12
C SER A 103 8.00 2.31 3.37
N VAL A 104 9.22 2.02 2.90
CA VAL A 104 9.89 0.73 3.16
C VAL A 104 10.13 0.53 4.65
N VAL A 105 10.65 1.55 5.35
CA VAL A 105 10.84 1.49 6.81
C VAL A 105 9.51 1.20 7.53
N TYR A 106 8.45 1.90 7.14
CA TYR A 106 7.11 1.70 7.71
C TYR A 106 6.64 0.25 7.54
N LEU A 107 6.73 -0.29 6.31
CA LEU A 107 6.34 -1.67 6.01
C LEU A 107 7.21 -2.70 6.74
N CYS A 108 8.51 -2.43 6.88
CA CYS A 108 9.42 -3.27 7.65
C CYS A 108 9.08 -3.30 9.15
N ILE A 109 8.65 -2.17 9.72
CA ILE A 109 8.15 -2.13 11.09
C ILE A 109 6.87 -2.95 11.18
N LEU A 110 5.89 -2.71 10.30
CA LEU A 110 4.60 -3.40 10.29
C LEU A 110 4.73 -4.93 10.14
N TYR A 111 5.70 -5.41 9.36
CA TYR A 111 6.02 -6.83 9.21
C TYR A 111 6.45 -7.50 10.52
N ARG A 112 6.98 -6.72 11.48
CA ARG A 112 7.47 -7.21 12.77
C ARG A 112 6.39 -7.29 13.85
N GLN A 113 5.11 -7.08 13.50
CA GLN A 113 4.01 -7.26 14.43
C GLN A 113 4.03 -8.65 15.08
N ASN A 114 3.76 -8.70 16.39
CA ASN A 114 3.69 -9.94 17.17
C ASN A 114 2.29 -10.22 17.75
N ILE A 115 1.26 -9.51 17.28
CA ILE A 115 -0.12 -9.73 17.72
C ILE A 115 -0.63 -11.10 17.25
N PHE A 116 -0.27 -11.49 16.02
CA PHE A 116 -0.68 -12.76 15.44
C PHE A 116 0.47 -13.76 15.40
N LEU A 117 0.17 -15.02 15.72
CA LEU A 117 1.13 -16.12 15.79
C LEU A 117 1.93 -16.29 14.49
N ASN A 118 1.26 -16.21 13.34
CA ASN A 118 1.89 -16.30 12.02
C ASN A 118 2.04 -14.91 11.39
N ARG A 119 3.11 -14.21 11.77
CA ARG A 119 3.37 -12.84 11.33
C ARG A 119 3.43 -12.65 9.81
N ARG A 120 3.96 -13.65 9.08
CA ARG A 120 4.13 -13.57 7.63
C ARG A 120 2.80 -13.59 6.92
N LEU A 121 1.95 -14.55 7.27
CA LEU A 121 0.62 -14.69 6.69
C LEU A 121 -0.22 -13.45 6.98
N PHE A 122 -0.18 -12.96 8.23
CA PHE A 122 -0.92 -11.76 8.59
C PHE A 122 -0.41 -10.50 7.86
N PHE A 123 0.91 -10.36 7.68
CA PHE A 123 1.45 -9.26 6.88
C PHE A 123 0.95 -9.31 5.43
N PHE A 124 0.89 -10.49 4.81
CA PHE A 124 0.30 -10.62 3.48
C PHE A 124 -1.18 -10.20 3.43
N VAL A 125 -1.97 -10.59 4.44
CA VAL A 125 -3.37 -10.14 4.56
C VAL A 125 -3.44 -8.62 4.66
N ILE A 126 -2.63 -8.01 5.53
CA ILE A 126 -2.54 -6.55 5.65
C ILE A 126 -2.23 -5.92 4.30
N ILE A 127 -1.20 -6.37 3.59
CA ILE A 127 -0.80 -5.77 2.30
C ILE A 127 -1.97 -5.82 1.30
N ILE A 128 -2.68 -6.95 1.20
CA ILE A 128 -3.84 -7.08 0.32
C ILE A 128 -4.96 -6.11 0.73
N SER A 129 -5.23 -5.98 2.03
CA SER A 129 -6.22 -5.03 2.56
C SER A 129 -5.84 -3.58 2.25
N LEU A 130 -4.59 -3.20 2.46
CA LEU A 130 -4.08 -1.84 2.23
C LEU A 130 -4.11 -1.42 0.75
N MET A 131 -4.01 -2.39 -0.17
CA MET A 131 -4.15 -2.13 -1.60
C MET A 131 -5.60 -1.92 -2.02
N SER A 132 -6.56 -2.38 -1.22
CA SER A 132 -7.99 -2.35 -1.55
C SER A 132 -8.70 -1.12 -0.99
N GLU A 133 -8.24 -0.60 0.16
CA GLU A 133 -8.90 0.51 0.86
C GLU A 133 -7.89 1.48 1.52
N PRO A 134 -8.28 2.75 1.77
CA PRO A 134 -7.46 3.77 2.42
C PRO A 134 -7.44 3.63 3.96
N LEU A 135 -7.13 2.44 4.48
CA LEU A 135 -7.16 2.11 5.91
C LEU A 135 -5.83 2.24 6.67
N LEU A 136 -4.69 2.50 6.03
CA LEU A 136 -3.37 2.43 6.69
C LEU A 136 -3.22 3.33 7.91
N LEU A 137 -3.81 4.53 7.87
CA LEU A 137 -3.84 5.47 8.99
C LEU A 137 -5.09 5.31 9.88
N GLY A 138 -5.90 4.28 9.61
CA GLY A 138 -7.02 3.93 10.48
C GLY A 138 -6.52 3.38 11.81
N ASN A 139 -7.29 3.64 12.88
CA ASN A 139 -6.95 3.25 14.25
C ASN A 139 -6.53 1.77 14.39
N PHE A 140 -7.17 0.87 13.63
CA PHE A 140 -6.84 -0.56 13.62
C PHE A 140 -5.44 -0.86 13.09
N PHE A 141 -5.01 -0.21 12.00
CA PHE A 141 -3.70 -0.45 11.40
C PHE A 141 -2.57 0.26 12.17
N ILE A 142 -2.87 1.43 12.75
CA ILE A 142 -1.95 2.14 13.65
C ILE A 142 -1.59 1.27 14.86
N LEU A 143 -2.55 0.52 15.41
CA LEU A 143 -2.29 -0.38 16.54
C LEU A 143 -1.20 -1.41 16.23
N PHE A 144 -1.22 -2.01 15.03
CA PHE A 144 -0.16 -2.95 14.61
C PHE A 144 1.19 -2.27 14.47
N PHE A 145 1.21 -1.06 13.91
CA PHE A 145 2.45 -0.30 13.78
C PHE A 145 3.06 0.02 15.14
N VAL A 146 2.26 0.54 16.07
CA VAL A 146 2.70 0.90 17.43
C VAL A 146 3.18 -0.33 18.20
N GLU A 147 2.43 -1.44 18.17
CA GLU A 147 2.86 -2.70 18.80
C GLU A 147 4.19 -3.20 18.22
N SER A 148 4.31 -3.24 16.89
CA SER A 148 5.53 -3.66 16.21
C SER A 148 6.73 -2.81 16.62
N PHE A 149 6.53 -1.49 16.72
CA PHE A 149 7.55 -0.54 17.11
C PHE A 149 8.03 -0.81 18.56
N PHE A 150 7.10 -0.99 19.50
CA PHE A 150 7.46 -1.33 20.89
C PHE A 150 8.15 -2.69 21.02
N THR A 151 7.73 -3.68 20.23
CA THR A 151 8.40 -4.99 20.14
C THR A 151 9.86 -4.86 19.69
N ILE A 152 10.16 -3.98 18.73
CA ILE A 152 11.53 -3.74 18.26
C ILE A 152 12.36 -3.10 19.37
N LEU A 153 11.82 -2.08 20.04
CA LEU A 153 12.49 -1.39 21.15
C LEU A 153 12.75 -2.30 22.34
N SER A 154 11.79 -3.16 22.71
CA SER A 154 11.93 -4.07 23.86
C SER A 154 13.00 -5.14 23.60
N ARG A 155 13.08 -5.66 22.38
CA ARG A 155 14.16 -6.58 21.99
C ARG A 155 15.53 -5.94 22.06
N SER A 156 15.68 -4.69 21.60
CA SER A 156 16.96 -3.97 21.68
C SER A 156 17.49 -3.92 23.12
N LYS A 157 16.63 -3.56 24.08
CA LYS A 157 17.00 -3.46 25.51
C LYS A 157 17.42 -4.81 26.12
N VAL A 158 16.82 -5.92 25.69
CA VAL A 158 17.20 -7.25 26.16
C VAL A 158 18.59 -7.63 25.64
N TYR A 159 18.89 -7.36 24.36
CA TYR A 159 20.22 -7.60 23.79
C TYR A 159 21.30 -6.77 24.50
N ASP A 160 21.05 -5.49 24.75
CA ASP A 160 22.00 -4.62 25.46
C ASP A 160 22.30 -5.11 26.89
N LYS A 161 21.29 -5.65 27.59
CA LYS A 161 21.44 -6.21 28.94
C LYS A 161 22.25 -7.52 28.94
N VAL A 162 22.06 -8.39 27.94
CA VAL A 162 22.82 -9.64 27.82
C VAL A 162 24.27 -9.37 27.46
N ILE A 163 24.55 -8.43 26.54
CA ILE A 163 25.91 -8.05 26.17
C ILE A 163 26.64 -7.43 27.37
N ASN A 164 26.01 -6.48 28.08
CA ASN A 164 26.63 -5.86 29.24
C ASN A 164 26.90 -6.85 30.38
N ASN A 165 26.05 -7.86 30.59
CA ASN A 165 26.30 -8.88 31.62
C ASN A 165 27.40 -9.88 31.23
N ASN A 166 27.67 -10.10 29.95
CA ASN A 166 28.71 -11.01 29.48
C ASN A 166 30.10 -10.36 29.36
N CYS A 167 30.22 -9.04 29.44
CA CYS A 167 31.51 -8.32 29.43
C CYS A 167 32.18 -8.20 30.81
N TYR A 168 31.58 -8.76 31.88
CA TYR A 168 32.14 -8.77 33.24
C TYR A 168 32.66 -10.16 33.68
N ILE A 169 33.05 -11.03 32.74
CA ILE A 169 33.69 -12.32 33.04
C ILE A 169 35.15 -12.28 32.58
#